data_AF-A0A8S9NY69-F1
#
_entry.id   AF-A0A8S9NY69-F1
#
_cell.length_a   1.000
_cell.length_b   1.000
_cell.length_c   1.000
_cell.angle_alpha   90.00
_cell.angle_beta   90.00
_cell.angle_gamma   90.00
#
_symmetry.space_group_name_H-M   'P 1'
#
loop_
_entity.id
_entity.type
_entity.pdbx_description
1 polymer ?
#
loop_
_entity_poly.entity_id
_entity_poly.type
_entity_poly.pdbx_seq_one_letter_code
_entity_poly.pdbx_strand_id
1 'polypeptide(L)'
;MPMKMKTYQRINLRKISMIPGHARETDTEAKIETRTLGSKAAALLLEKLKPRYWFSAHLHCKFAASVQHGSDGSVTKFLALDKCGPGKKFLRIIEVESEPGAVEILYDEEWLAITRKFNSVFPLTQRRANFSSAAMNIEESREWVRKKLEERQFKPFEFVKTVPAYNPSQRVFDSIPDISQNPQTLSLLELLGLPYLLDSSPVAGERTAIPASPALPSDFQTHDSEEIPIDDIDDLEEIAEAKADDPTRE
;
A
#
# COMPACT_ATOMS: atom_id res chain seq x y z
N MET A 1 -2.71 23.58 25.91
CA MET A 1 -3.66 24.23 24.98
C MET A 1 -3.66 23.45 23.68
N PRO A 2 -4.76 22.79 23.28
CA PRO A 2 -4.78 22.01 22.05
C PRO A 2 -4.82 22.96 20.84
N MET A 3 -3.82 22.84 19.96
CA MET A 3 -3.75 23.56 18.70
C MET A 3 -4.93 23.17 17.82
N LYS A 4 -5.75 24.17 17.49
CA LYS A 4 -6.87 24.07 16.55
C LYS A 4 -6.30 23.78 15.15
N MET A 5 -6.60 22.61 14.60
CA MET A 5 -6.40 22.26 13.19
C MET A 5 -7.25 23.17 12.31
N LYS A 6 -6.70 24.34 11.96
CA LYS A 6 -7.02 25.10 10.74
C LYS A 6 -6.02 24.53 9.70
N THR A 7 -6.36 23.98 8.55
CA THR A 7 -7.34 24.38 7.55
C THR A 7 -7.50 23.19 6.59
N TYR A 8 -8.58 22.42 6.67
CA TYR A 8 -8.97 21.56 5.55
C TYR A 8 -9.79 22.44 4.60
N GLN A 9 -9.13 23.10 3.66
CA GLN A 9 -9.84 23.73 2.54
C GLN A 9 -10.46 22.62 1.70
N ARG A 10 -11.80 22.55 1.77
CA ARG A 10 -12.73 21.93 0.82
C ARG A 10 -12.17 20.73 0.03
N ILE A 11 -12.07 19.57 0.67
CA ILE A 11 -12.22 18.32 -0.08
C ILE A 11 -13.69 18.26 -0.44
N ASN A 12 -14.04 18.55 -1.70
CA ASN A 12 -15.42 18.53 -2.19
C ASN A 12 -15.84 17.05 -2.35
N LEU A 13 -16.16 16.40 -1.22
CA LEU A 13 -16.49 14.96 -1.13
C LEU A 13 -17.88 14.62 -1.71
N ARG A 14 -18.52 15.52 -2.47
CA ARG A 14 -19.89 15.38 -3.00
C ARG A 14 -20.05 14.34 -4.12
N LYS A 15 -18.97 13.68 -4.56
CA LYS A 15 -18.98 12.65 -5.62
C LYS A 15 -18.38 11.31 -5.17
N ILE A 16 -18.47 10.94 -3.89
CA ILE A 16 -18.18 9.54 -3.53
C ILE A 16 -19.43 8.71 -3.85
N SER A 17 -19.48 8.13 -5.05
CA SER A 17 -20.38 7.00 -5.31
C SER A 17 -19.81 5.78 -4.57
N MET A 18 -20.37 5.47 -3.40
CA MET A 18 -20.07 4.25 -2.66
C MET A 18 -20.99 3.14 -3.18
N ILE A 19 -20.41 2.02 -3.62
CA ILE A 19 -21.17 0.81 -3.89
C ILE A 19 -21.37 0.08 -2.54
N PRO A 20 -22.60 -0.29 -2.14
CA PRO A 20 -22.85 -0.89 -0.85
C PRO A 20 -22.16 -2.25 -0.75
N GLY A 21 -21.21 -2.37 0.18
CA GLY A 21 -20.50 -3.62 0.43
C GLY A 21 -19.60 -3.56 1.66
N HIS A 22 -20.11 -4.10 2.77
CA HIS A 22 -19.43 -4.46 4.03
C HIS A 22 -19.23 -3.38 5.10
N ALA A 23 -19.32 -2.08 4.79
CA ALA A 23 -19.57 -1.05 5.79
C ALA A 23 -21.02 -0.59 5.67
N ARG A 24 -21.76 -0.46 6.78
CA ARG A 24 -23.05 0.25 6.74
C ARG A 24 -22.76 1.66 6.23
N GLU A 25 -23.42 2.08 5.17
CA GLU A 25 -23.27 3.39 4.52
C GLU A 25 -23.21 4.54 5.55
N THR A 26 -24.06 4.43 6.59
CA THR A 26 -24.15 5.33 7.75
C THR A 26 -22.86 5.48 8.57
N ASP A 27 -22.02 4.44 8.68
CA ASP A 27 -20.76 4.49 9.44
C ASP A 27 -19.66 5.22 8.64
N THR A 28 -19.69 5.13 7.31
CA THR A 28 -18.73 5.84 6.46
C THR A 28 -19.03 7.34 6.43
N GLU A 29 -20.29 7.71 6.26
CA GLU A 29 -20.74 9.10 6.29
C GLU A 29 -20.40 9.78 7.62
N ALA A 30 -20.70 9.13 8.75
CA ALA A 30 -20.35 9.64 10.07
C ALA A 30 -18.84 9.81 10.25
N LYS A 31 -18.02 8.88 9.74
CA LYS A 31 -16.55 8.99 9.77
C LYS A 31 -16.01 10.11 8.87
N ILE A 32 -16.69 10.41 7.77
CA ILE A 32 -16.37 11.54 6.90
C ILE A 32 -16.70 12.85 7.63
N GLU A 33 -17.90 12.98 8.19
CA GLU A 33 -18.35 14.17 8.93
C GLU A 33 -17.45 14.46 10.13
N THR A 34 -17.08 13.41 10.87
CA THR A 34 -16.16 13.52 12.02
C THR A 34 -14.69 13.62 11.64
N ARG A 35 -14.35 13.54 10.34
CA ARG A 35 -12.98 13.57 9.81
C ARG A 35 -12.07 12.48 10.40
N THR A 36 -12.62 11.31 10.63
CA THR A 36 -11.93 10.14 11.19
C THR A 36 -11.77 9.01 10.17
N LEU A 37 -12.29 9.16 8.94
CA LEU A 37 -12.12 8.18 7.89
C LEU A 37 -10.64 8.05 7.47
N GLY A 38 -10.14 6.82 7.41
CA GLY A 38 -8.79 6.50 6.96
C GLY A 38 -7.79 6.18 8.08
N SER A 39 -6.51 6.13 7.73
CA SER A 39 -5.42 5.79 8.67
C SER A 39 -4.73 7.03 9.18
N LYS A 40 -4.76 7.23 10.51
CA LYS A 40 -4.04 8.34 11.17
C LYS A 40 -2.53 8.28 10.92
N ALA A 41 -1.94 7.08 10.91
CA ALA A 41 -0.51 6.91 10.65
C ALA A 41 -0.17 7.29 9.19
N ALA A 42 -1.01 6.89 8.23
CA ALA A 42 -0.86 7.28 6.83
C ALA A 42 -0.99 8.80 6.64
N ALA A 43 -1.94 9.45 7.31
CA ALA A 43 -2.11 10.90 7.25
C ALA A 43 -0.86 11.65 7.75
N LEU A 44 -0.25 11.18 8.85
CA LEU A 44 1.01 11.75 9.36
C LEU A 44 2.17 11.58 8.36
N LEU A 45 2.25 10.43 7.68
CA LEU A 45 3.26 10.20 6.65
C LEU A 45 3.03 11.07 5.42
N LEU A 46 1.78 11.23 4.99
CA LEU A 46 1.40 12.11 3.87
C LEU A 46 1.83 13.56 4.14
N GLU A 47 1.54 14.08 5.34
CA GLU A 47 1.93 15.43 5.75
C GLU A 47 3.45 15.61 5.85
N LYS A 48 4.16 14.57 6.34
CA LYS A 48 5.61 14.62 6.53
C LYS A 48 6.39 14.47 5.22
N LEU A 49 6.00 13.51 4.38
CA LEU A 49 6.74 13.13 3.17
C LEU A 49 6.32 13.94 1.95
N LYS A 50 5.09 14.46 1.92
CA LYS A 50 4.54 15.28 0.83
C LYS A 50 4.82 14.73 -0.59
N PRO A 51 4.58 13.42 -0.86
CA PRO A 51 4.96 12.82 -2.13
C PRO A 51 4.17 13.42 -3.29
N ARG A 52 4.69 13.38 -4.52
CA ARG A 52 3.94 13.86 -5.71
C ARG A 52 2.63 13.10 -5.92
N TYR A 53 2.61 11.82 -5.58
CA TYR A 53 1.47 10.92 -5.72
C TYR A 53 1.26 10.12 -4.42
N TRP A 54 0.00 9.88 -4.06
CA TRP A 54 -0.39 8.98 -2.98
C TRP A 54 -1.49 8.04 -3.45
N PHE A 55 -1.16 6.75 -3.56
CA PHE A 55 -2.11 5.72 -3.98
C PHE A 55 -2.68 4.98 -2.77
N SER A 56 -3.97 4.68 -2.81
CA SER A 56 -4.66 3.95 -1.75
C SER A 56 -5.75 3.05 -2.34
N ALA A 57 -6.28 2.15 -1.51
CA ALA A 57 -7.34 1.22 -1.89
C ALA A 57 -8.17 0.92 -0.64
N HIS A 58 -8.71 -0.30 -0.52
CA HIS A 58 -9.42 -0.84 0.65
C HIS A 58 -10.88 -0.39 0.83
N LEU A 59 -11.23 0.86 0.53
CA LEU A 59 -12.62 1.35 0.68
C LEU A 59 -13.54 1.00 -0.49
N HIS A 60 -13.06 0.27 -1.50
CA HIS A 60 -13.82 -0.18 -2.68
C HIS A 60 -14.55 0.96 -3.40
N CYS A 61 -13.89 2.10 -3.56
CA CYS A 61 -14.37 3.23 -4.33
C CYS A 61 -13.21 3.91 -5.05
N LYS A 62 -13.48 4.44 -6.26
CA LYS A 62 -12.55 5.37 -6.92
C LYS A 62 -12.73 6.74 -6.29
N PHE A 63 -11.64 7.33 -5.82
CA PHE A 63 -11.65 8.70 -5.29
C PHE A 63 -10.34 9.40 -5.63
N ALA A 64 -10.43 10.58 -6.24
CA ALA A 64 -9.27 11.41 -6.56
C ALA A 64 -9.33 12.71 -5.77
N ALA A 65 -8.19 13.17 -5.27
CA ALA A 65 -8.08 14.43 -4.56
C ALA A 65 -6.71 15.07 -4.76
N SER A 66 -6.65 16.40 -4.58
CA SER A 66 -5.41 17.15 -4.50
C SER A 66 -5.20 17.58 -3.04
N VAL A 67 -4.14 17.11 -2.42
CA VAL A 67 -3.77 17.46 -1.05
C VAL A 67 -2.73 18.56 -1.11
N GLN A 68 -3.13 19.77 -0.75
CA GLN A 68 -2.22 20.91 -0.64
C GLN A 68 -1.48 20.86 0.68
N HIS A 69 -0.16 20.97 0.63
CA HIS A 69 0.70 20.97 1.82
C HIS A 69 1.17 22.38 2.15
N GLY A 70 0.90 22.83 3.38
CA GLY A 70 1.53 24.01 4.00
C GLY A 70 1.70 25.24 3.09
N SER A 71 2.75 26.02 3.36
CA SER A 71 3.05 27.27 2.64
C SER A 71 4.01 27.10 1.46
N ASP A 72 4.58 25.92 1.25
CA ASP A 72 5.47 25.65 0.12
C ASP A 72 4.70 25.40 -1.19
N GLY A 73 3.36 25.31 -1.11
CA GLY A 73 2.49 25.13 -2.26
C GLY A 73 2.61 23.74 -2.90
N SER A 74 3.32 22.81 -2.27
CA SER A 74 3.46 21.46 -2.79
C SER A 74 2.12 20.73 -2.74
N VAL A 75 1.85 19.92 -3.77
CA VAL A 75 0.57 19.21 -3.92
C VAL A 75 0.82 17.73 -4.12
N THR A 76 0.17 16.90 -3.32
CA THR A 76 0.06 15.46 -3.57
C THR A 76 -1.20 15.16 -4.36
N LYS A 77 -1.05 14.46 -5.48
CA LYS A 77 -2.17 13.85 -6.21
C LYS A 77 -2.54 12.54 -5.54
N PHE A 78 -3.66 12.54 -4.80
CA PHE A 78 -4.21 11.37 -4.13
C PHE A 78 -5.14 10.61 -5.07
N LEU A 79 -5.00 9.28 -5.12
CA LEU A 79 -5.90 8.41 -5.87
C LEU A 79 -6.18 7.12 -5.07
N ALA A 80 -7.45 6.90 -4.73
CA ALA A 80 -7.96 5.62 -4.28
C ALA A 80 -8.63 4.87 -5.44
N LEU A 81 -8.43 3.55 -5.50
CA LEU A 81 -9.00 2.67 -6.51
C LEU A 81 -9.98 1.65 -5.89
N ASP A 82 -10.94 1.23 -6.70
CA ASP A 82 -11.89 0.16 -6.34
C ASP A 82 -11.22 -1.23 -6.45
N LYS A 83 -11.87 -2.26 -5.89
CA LYS A 83 -11.49 -3.66 -6.07
C LYS A 83 -11.74 -4.10 -7.52
N CYS A 84 -10.92 -5.01 -8.01
CA CYS A 84 -11.16 -5.70 -9.28
C CYS A 84 -12.56 -6.34 -9.29
N GLY A 85 -13.36 -5.98 -10.29
CA GLY A 85 -14.69 -6.52 -10.50
C GLY A 85 -15.35 -5.93 -11.75
N PRO A 86 -16.41 -6.58 -12.27
CA PRO A 86 -17.12 -6.09 -13.45
C PRO A 86 -17.61 -4.65 -13.26
N GLY A 87 -17.39 -3.79 -14.26
CA GLY A 87 -17.83 -2.40 -14.28
C GLY A 87 -17.15 -1.46 -13.25
N LYS A 88 -16.16 -1.93 -12.49
CA LYS A 88 -15.47 -1.14 -11.46
C LYS A 88 -14.24 -0.42 -12.01
N LYS A 89 -13.95 0.76 -11.46
CA LYS A 89 -12.77 1.56 -11.81
C LYS A 89 -11.58 1.16 -10.91
N PHE A 90 -11.00 -0.01 -11.17
CA PHE A 90 -9.96 -0.62 -10.33
C PHE A 90 -8.53 -0.43 -10.85
N LEU A 91 -8.34 0.05 -12.08
CA LEU A 91 -7.03 0.25 -12.69
C LEU A 91 -6.89 1.69 -13.21
N ARG A 92 -5.72 2.29 -12.99
CA ARG A 92 -5.33 3.57 -13.58
C ARG A 92 -3.87 3.49 -14.02
N ILE A 93 -3.62 3.84 -15.27
CA ILE A 93 -2.28 4.02 -15.81
C ILE A 93 -1.88 5.48 -15.56
N ILE A 94 -0.66 5.68 -15.07
CA ILE A 94 -0.05 6.99 -14.90
C ILE A 94 1.24 7.04 -15.71
N GLU A 95 1.49 8.18 -16.33
CA GLU A 95 2.76 8.44 -16.99
C GLU A 95 3.64 9.24 -16.04
N VAL A 96 4.85 8.73 -15.82
CA VAL A 96 5.87 9.37 -14.98
C VAL A 96 7.06 9.63 -15.87
N GLU A 97 7.40 10.91 -16.02
CA GLU A 97 8.59 11.32 -16.75
C GLU A 97 9.84 10.73 -16.08
N SER A 98 10.71 10.13 -16.90
CA SER A 98 11.99 9.57 -16.48
C SER A 98 13.09 10.01 -17.42
N GLU A 99 14.32 10.07 -16.91
CA GLU A 99 15.49 10.28 -17.74
C GLU A 99 15.65 9.15 -18.78
N PRO A 100 16.24 9.43 -19.96
CA PRO A 100 16.52 8.40 -20.95
C PRO A 100 17.44 7.31 -20.38
N GLY A 101 17.02 6.04 -20.45
CA GLY A 101 17.83 4.93 -19.96
C GLY A 101 17.03 3.66 -19.69
N ALA A 102 17.73 2.60 -19.29
CA ALA A 102 17.10 1.39 -18.79
C ALA A 102 16.45 1.66 -17.43
N VAL A 103 15.20 1.24 -17.27
CA VAL A 103 14.50 1.31 -15.98
C VAL A 103 14.91 0.09 -15.15
N GLU A 104 15.75 0.32 -14.14
CA GLU A 104 16.19 -0.72 -13.21
C GLU A 104 15.50 -0.57 -11.84
N ILE A 105 15.20 -1.70 -11.21
CA ILE A 105 14.72 -1.73 -9.81
C ILE A 105 15.95 -1.81 -8.92
N LEU A 106 16.06 -0.91 -7.94
CA LEU A 106 17.17 -0.83 -7.00
C LEU A 106 16.65 -0.85 -5.56
N TYR A 107 17.51 -1.26 -4.63
CA TYR A 107 17.23 -1.12 -3.21
C TYR A 107 17.34 0.33 -2.75
N ASP A 108 16.39 0.73 -1.91
CA ASP A 108 16.45 2.00 -1.19
C ASP A 108 17.32 1.86 0.08
N GLU A 109 18.37 2.66 0.17
CA GLU A 109 19.34 2.63 1.26
C GLU A 109 18.69 2.95 2.62
N GLU A 110 17.80 3.94 2.67
CA GLU A 110 17.18 4.40 3.91
C GLU A 110 16.21 3.37 4.46
N TRP A 111 15.39 2.78 3.60
CA TRP A 111 14.48 1.69 3.92
C TRP A 111 15.22 0.49 4.51
N LEU A 112 16.33 0.09 3.89
CA LEU A 112 17.15 -1.01 4.39
C LEU A 112 17.84 -0.67 5.71
N ALA A 113 18.30 0.57 5.90
CA ALA A 113 18.88 1.03 7.16
C ALA A 113 17.86 1.00 8.31
N ILE A 114 16.62 1.46 8.05
CA ILE A 114 15.49 1.36 8.98
C ILE A 114 15.21 -0.11 9.30
N THR A 115 15.07 -0.95 8.28
CA THR A 115 14.81 -2.39 8.44
C THR A 115 15.86 -3.05 9.32
N ARG A 116 17.15 -2.77 9.07
CA ARG A 116 18.26 -3.28 9.88
C ARG A 116 18.22 -2.78 11.31
N LYS A 117 17.99 -1.47 11.50
CA LYS A 117 17.97 -0.85 12.84
C LYS A 117 16.89 -1.45 13.73
N PHE A 118 15.70 -1.67 13.18
CA PHE A 118 14.52 -2.08 13.94
C PHE A 118 14.29 -3.59 13.98
N ASN A 119 15.19 -4.41 13.40
CA ASN A 119 15.07 -5.86 13.44
C ASN A 119 15.02 -6.42 14.87
N SER A 120 15.74 -5.83 15.81
CA SER A 120 15.77 -6.28 17.22
C SER A 120 14.46 -6.05 17.98
N VAL A 121 13.60 -5.14 17.49
CA VAL A 121 12.28 -4.85 18.06
C VAL A 121 11.14 -5.42 17.21
N PHE A 122 11.47 -6.24 16.20
CA PHE A 122 10.49 -6.94 15.39
C PHE A 122 9.61 -7.83 16.27
N PRO A 123 8.28 -7.62 16.29
CA PRO A 123 7.41 -8.32 17.21
C PRO A 123 7.20 -9.76 16.72
N LEU A 124 7.70 -10.74 17.48
CA LEU A 124 7.45 -12.17 17.25
C LEU A 124 6.10 -12.65 17.83
N THR A 125 5.24 -11.71 18.22
CA THR A 125 3.93 -11.98 18.82
C THR A 125 2.91 -10.99 18.26
N GLN A 126 1.63 -11.19 18.58
CA GLN A 126 0.58 -10.23 18.22
C GLN A 126 0.69 -8.88 18.96
N ARG A 127 1.59 -8.76 19.95
CA ARG A 127 1.82 -7.50 20.66
C ARG A 127 2.53 -6.52 19.74
N ARG A 128 2.20 -5.23 19.89
CA ARG A 128 2.87 -4.15 19.16
C ARG A 128 4.36 -4.11 19.54
N ALA A 129 5.20 -3.79 18.57
CA ALA A 129 6.62 -3.55 18.79
C ALA A 129 6.83 -2.48 19.86
N ASN A 130 7.77 -2.72 20.77
CA ASN A 130 8.15 -1.74 21.78
C ASN A 130 9.37 -0.95 21.30
N PHE A 131 9.15 0.32 20.99
CA PHE A 131 10.22 1.23 20.55
C PHE A 131 10.83 2.06 21.68
N SER A 132 10.39 1.88 22.94
CA SER A 132 10.81 2.73 24.06
C SER A 132 12.33 2.74 24.31
N SER A 133 12.99 1.62 24.02
CA SER A 133 14.44 1.44 24.17
C SER A 133 15.21 1.56 22.85
N ALA A 134 14.53 1.69 21.72
CA ALA A 134 15.17 1.79 20.42
C ALA A 134 15.63 3.24 20.18
N ALA A 135 16.93 3.45 20.06
CA ALA A 135 17.44 4.74 19.58
C ALA A 135 16.98 4.95 18.12
N MET A 136 16.48 6.15 17.79
CA MET A 136 15.95 6.46 16.45
C MET A 136 17.04 6.78 15.41
N ASN A 137 18.32 6.84 15.83
CA ASN A 137 19.45 7.05 14.93
C ASN A 137 19.72 5.77 14.11
N ILE A 138 19.75 5.92 12.79
CA ILE A 138 19.93 4.85 11.81
C ILE A 138 21.31 4.91 11.14
N GLU A 139 22.17 5.86 11.50
CA GLU A 139 23.38 6.24 10.78
C GLU A 139 24.38 5.08 10.67
N GLU A 140 24.62 4.35 11.77
CA GLU A 140 25.45 3.14 11.76
C GLU A 140 24.88 2.07 10.81
N SER A 141 23.55 1.90 10.81
CA SER A 141 22.89 0.96 9.90
C SER A 141 22.94 1.44 8.46
N ARG A 142 22.90 2.75 8.23
CA ARG A 142 23.00 3.39 6.91
C ARG A 142 24.39 3.22 6.32
N GLU A 143 25.43 3.44 7.10
CA GLU A 143 26.83 3.20 6.68
C GLU A 143 27.08 1.73 6.33
N TRP A 144 26.58 0.81 7.16
CA TRP A 144 26.64 -0.63 6.86
C TRP A 144 25.96 -0.97 5.54
N VAL A 145 24.71 -0.52 5.38
CA VAL A 145 23.89 -0.81 4.19
C VAL A 145 24.53 -0.23 2.94
N ARG A 146 25.00 1.02 2.98
CA ARG A 146 25.67 1.66 1.84
C ARG A 146 26.85 0.85 1.33
N LYS A 147 27.74 0.45 2.24
CA LYS A 147 28.90 -0.39 1.91
C LYS A 147 28.47 -1.69 1.22
N LYS A 148 27.42 -2.34 1.72
CA LYS A 148 26.89 -3.59 1.15
C LYS A 148 26.15 -3.42 -0.18
N LEU A 149 25.49 -2.28 -0.39
CA LEU A 149 24.81 -1.98 -1.64
C LEU A 149 25.81 -1.60 -2.74
N GLU A 150 26.89 -0.89 -2.42
CA GLU A 150 27.96 -0.55 -3.38
C GLU A 150 28.60 -1.82 -3.98
N GLU A 151 28.86 -2.84 -3.16
CA GLU A 151 29.35 -4.17 -3.59
C GLU A 151 28.42 -4.82 -4.64
N ARG A 152 27.12 -4.48 -4.63
CA ARG A 152 26.08 -5.06 -5.50
C ARG A 152 25.52 -4.09 -6.54
N GLN A 153 26.03 -2.86 -6.60
CA GLN A 153 25.46 -1.79 -7.43
C GLN A 153 23.95 -1.59 -7.16
N PHE A 154 23.54 -1.71 -5.89
CA PHE A 154 22.16 -1.53 -5.43
C PHE A 154 21.12 -2.51 -6.01
N LYS A 155 21.56 -3.53 -6.77
CA LYS A 155 20.66 -4.47 -7.45
C LYS A 155 20.00 -5.47 -6.50
N PRO A 156 18.68 -5.72 -6.64
CA PRO A 156 17.98 -6.81 -5.98
C PRO A 156 18.58 -8.19 -6.26
N PHE A 157 18.26 -9.15 -5.40
CA PHE A 157 18.55 -10.55 -5.68
C PHE A 157 17.67 -11.08 -6.81
N GLU A 158 18.21 -12.02 -7.58
CA GLU A 158 17.42 -12.78 -8.57
C GLU A 158 16.27 -13.52 -7.88
N PHE A 159 15.10 -13.48 -8.51
CA PHE A 159 13.91 -14.09 -7.94
C PHE A 159 13.97 -15.62 -8.07
N VAL A 160 13.86 -16.33 -6.95
CA VAL A 160 13.77 -17.79 -6.90
C VAL A 160 12.32 -18.24 -6.70
N LYS A 161 11.74 -18.92 -7.69
CA LYS A 161 10.36 -19.42 -7.58
C LYS A 161 10.26 -20.44 -6.43
N THR A 162 9.46 -20.14 -5.41
CA THR A 162 9.23 -21.02 -4.25
C THR A 162 7.98 -21.89 -4.37
N VAL A 163 7.01 -21.48 -5.19
CA VAL A 163 5.76 -22.21 -5.43
C VAL A 163 5.44 -22.26 -6.92
N PRO A 164 4.81 -23.35 -7.42
CA PRO A 164 4.28 -23.42 -8.78
C PRO A 164 3.35 -22.25 -9.12
N ALA A 165 3.28 -21.91 -10.40
CA ALA A 165 2.31 -20.91 -10.85
C ALA A 165 0.93 -21.56 -10.89
N TYR A 166 -0.13 -20.78 -10.65
CA TYR A 166 -1.50 -21.26 -10.77
C TYR A 166 -1.75 -21.84 -12.16
N ASN A 167 -2.36 -23.02 -12.21
CA ASN A 167 -2.74 -23.68 -13.45
C ASN A 167 -4.25 -23.96 -13.42
N PRO A 168 -5.06 -23.28 -14.27
CA PRO A 168 -6.52 -23.44 -14.26
C PRO A 168 -6.97 -24.86 -14.63
N SER A 169 -6.12 -25.62 -15.34
CA SER A 169 -6.39 -27.01 -15.74
C SER A 169 -6.12 -28.02 -14.62
N GLN A 170 -5.45 -27.62 -13.53
CA GLN A 170 -5.16 -28.47 -12.39
C GLN A 170 -5.92 -27.96 -11.16
N ARG A 171 -6.94 -28.71 -10.73
CA ARG A 171 -7.60 -28.48 -9.43
C ARG A 171 -6.72 -29.05 -8.33
N VAL A 172 -5.73 -28.27 -7.90
CA VAL A 172 -4.78 -28.71 -6.89
C VAL A 172 -5.27 -28.29 -5.50
N PHE A 173 -5.74 -29.25 -4.71
CA PHE A 173 -5.78 -29.13 -3.25
C PHE A 173 -4.49 -29.76 -2.71
N ASP A 174 -3.37 -29.10 -2.93
CA ASP A 174 -2.12 -29.57 -2.34
C ASP A 174 -2.21 -29.38 -0.82
N SER A 175 -1.78 -30.40 -0.10
CA SER A 175 -1.40 -30.30 1.31
C SER A 175 -0.52 -29.07 1.48
N ILE A 176 -0.76 -28.26 2.52
CA ILE A 176 0.05 -27.08 2.84
C ILE A 176 1.52 -27.51 2.79
N PRO A 177 2.34 -26.97 1.85
CA PRO A 177 3.74 -27.34 1.76
C PRO A 177 4.43 -27.10 3.09
N ASP A 178 5.41 -27.94 3.41
CA ASP A 178 6.28 -27.67 4.56
C ASP A 178 6.82 -26.25 4.43
N ILE A 179 6.78 -25.48 5.52
CA ILE A 179 7.12 -24.05 5.51
C ILE A 179 8.64 -23.95 5.44
N SER A 180 9.21 -24.19 4.26
CA SER A 180 10.62 -23.99 4.00
C SER A 180 10.94 -22.51 4.14
N GLN A 181 12.08 -22.20 4.77
CA GLN A 181 12.58 -20.82 4.86
C GLN A 181 12.61 -20.17 3.46
N ASN A 182 12.11 -18.95 3.36
CA ASN A 182 12.05 -18.23 2.09
C ASN A 182 13.47 -17.79 1.67
N PRO A 183 14.00 -18.24 0.51
CA PRO A 183 15.37 -17.95 0.10
C PRO A 183 15.62 -16.46 -0.16
N GLN A 184 14.60 -15.71 -0.58
CA GLN A 184 14.71 -14.25 -0.73
C GLN A 184 14.84 -13.55 0.62
N THR A 185 14.09 -14.00 1.64
CA THR A 185 14.23 -13.51 3.01
C THR A 185 15.61 -13.83 3.56
N LEU A 186 16.14 -15.04 3.35
CA LEU A 186 17.49 -15.40 3.78
C LEU A 186 18.56 -14.51 3.13
N SER A 187 18.46 -14.31 1.81
CA SER A 187 19.40 -13.45 1.07
C SER A 187 19.36 -12.00 1.56
N LEU A 188 18.17 -11.48 1.86
CA LEU A 188 18.00 -10.13 2.41
C LEU A 188 18.60 -10.02 3.83
N LEU A 189 18.39 -11.02 4.69
CA LEU A 189 18.94 -11.01 6.04
C LEU A 189 20.46 -11.14 6.03
N GLU A 190 21.02 -11.96 5.14
CA GLU A 190 22.47 -12.07 4.93
C GLU A 190 23.06 -10.72 4.49
N LEU A 191 22.45 -10.03 3.53
CA LEU A 191 22.87 -8.69 3.09
C LEU A 191 22.93 -7.69 4.26
N LEU A 192 21.94 -7.76 5.16
CA LEU A 192 21.83 -6.85 6.31
C LEU A 192 22.62 -7.31 7.54
N GLY A 193 23.21 -8.51 7.51
CA GLY A 193 23.90 -9.12 8.66
C GLY A 193 22.95 -9.42 9.83
N LEU A 194 21.73 -9.85 9.53
CA LEU A 194 20.65 -10.05 10.50
C LEU A 194 20.35 -11.54 10.71
N PRO A 195 19.90 -11.93 11.93
CA PRO A 195 19.45 -13.29 12.20
C PRO A 195 18.04 -13.54 11.62
N TYR A 196 17.75 -14.81 11.32
CA TYR A 196 16.40 -15.26 11.01
C TYR A 196 15.61 -15.52 12.31
N LEU A 197 14.68 -14.61 12.65
CA LEU A 197 13.99 -14.65 13.94
C LEU A 197 12.74 -15.55 13.98
N LEU A 198 12.19 -15.94 12.83
CA LEU A 198 10.88 -16.64 12.78
C LEU A 198 10.95 -18.07 13.32
N ASP A 199 12.11 -18.73 13.25
CA ASP A 199 12.32 -20.06 13.84
C ASP A 199 12.40 -20.04 15.37
N SER A 200 12.69 -18.87 15.95
CA SER A 200 12.88 -18.71 17.39
C SER A 200 11.56 -18.44 18.14
N SER A 201 10.42 -18.48 17.45
CA SER A 201 9.12 -18.25 18.05
C SER A 201 8.74 -19.41 18.99
N PRO A 202 8.50 -19.18 20.29
CA PRO A 202 8.02 -20.22 21.21
C PRO A 202 6.59 -20.71 20.88
N VAL A 203 5.96 -20.18 19.83
CA VAL A 203 4.61 -20.55 19.37
C VAL A 203 4.63 -21.84 18.50
N ALA A 204 5.71 -22.63 18.55
CA ALA A 204 5.68 -24.01 18.05
C ALA A 204 4.62 -24.89 18.77
N GLY A 205 4.07 -24.44 19.91
CA GLY A 205 3.00 -25.11 20.67
C GLY A 205 1.57 -24.62 20.43
N GLU A 206 1.35 -23.52 19.71
CA GLU A 206 0.00 -22.97 19.49
C GLU A 206 -0.23 -22.84 17.98
N ARG A 207 -0.46 -23.98 17.32
CA ARG A 207 -1.14 -24.03 16.02
C ARG A 207 -2.57 -23.53 16.24
N THR A 208 -2.75 -22.23 16.40
CA THR A 208 -4.05 -21.58 16.37
C THR A 208 -4.65 -21.92 15.02
N ALA A 209 -5.81 -22.58 15.05
CA ALA A 209 -6.51 -23.06 13.87
C ALA A 209 -6.52 -21.97 12.79
N ILE A 210 -5.98 -22.30 11.62
CA ILE A 210 -6.19 -21.51 10.41
C ILE A 210 -7.71 -21.32 10.33
N PRO A 211 -8.25 -20.09 10.27
CA PRO A 211 -9.67 -19.92 10.03
C PRO A 211 -9.94 -20.59 8.68
N ALA A 212 -10.71 -21.67 8.69
CA ALA A 212 -11.10 -22.38 7.48
C ALA A 212 -11.59 -21.34 6.47
N SER A 213 -10.98 -21.29 5.30
CA SER A 213 -11.56 -20.54 4.19
C SER A 213 -12.99 -21.07 4.02
N PRO A 214 -14.04 -20.22 4.05
CA PRO A 214 -15.38 -20.70 3.82
C PRO A 214 -15.39 -21.40 2.46
N ALA A 215 -15.86 -22.65 2.45
CA ALA A 215 -15.99 -23.42 1.22
C ALA A 215 -16.74 -22.59 0.19
N LEU A 216 -16.17 -22.44 -1.00
CA LEU A 216 -16.85 -21.81 -2.13
C LEU A 216 -18.13 -22.61 -2.41
N PRO A 217 -19.31 -21.96 -2.52
CA PRO A 217 -20.50 -22.62 -3.05
C PRO A 217 -20.19 -23.17 -4.44
N SER A 218 -20.71 -24.35 -4.76
CA SER A 218 -20.37 -25.15 -5.94
C SER A 218 -20.74 -24.54 -7.30
N ASP A 219 -21.31 -23.35 -7.35
CA ASP A 219 -21.98 -22.85 -8.56
C ASP A 219 -21.33 -21.56 -9.05
N PHE A 220 -20.14 -21.66 -9.64
CA PHE A 220 -19.70 -20.68 -10.63
C PHE A 220 -20.22 -21.13 -12.00
N GLN A 221 -21.44 -20.71 -12.32
CA GLN A 221 -21.91 -20.71 -13.70
C GLN A 221 -21.02 -19.77 -14.49
N THR A 222 -20.30 -20.32 -15.46
CA THR A 222 -19.61 -19.58 -16.52
C THR A 222 -20.67 -18.91 -17.38
N HIS A 223 -21.01 -17.65 -17.07
CA HIS A 223 -21.80 -16.86 -18.00
C HIS A 223 -20.89 -16.35 -19.10
N ASP A 224 -21.23 -16.86 -20.28
CA ASP A 224 -20.66 -16.62 -21.59
C ASP A 224 -20.67 -15.12 -21.94
N SER A 225 -19.72 -14.77 -22.79
CA SER A 225 -19.38 -13.44 -23.23
C SER A 225 -20.55 -12.73 -23.93
N GLU A 226 -20.92 -11.54 -23.45
CA GLU A 226 -21.51 -10.51 -24.31
C GLU A 226 -20.64 -9.26 -24.25
N GLU A 227 -19.94 -9.00 -25.35
CA GLU A 227 -19.28 -7.72 -25.67
C GLU A 227 -20.32 -6.59 -25.61
N ILE A 228 -20.05 -5.55 -24.80
CA ILE A 228 -20.82 -4.31 -24.80
C ILE A 228 -19.87 -3.18 -25.22
N PRO A 229 -20.26 -2.28 -26.15
CA PRO A 229 -19.36 -1.33 -26.78
C PRO A 229 -18.73 -0.35 -25.77
N ILE A 230 -17.45 -0.09 -25.95
CA ILE A 230 -16.68 0.91 -25.20
C ILE A 230 -17.07 2.28 -25.75
N ASP A 231 -17.86 3.04 -25.00
CA ASP A 231 -18.10 4.46 -25.29
C ASP A 231 -16.93 5.24 -24.68
N ASP A 232 -15.91 5.50 -25.51
CA ASP A 232 -14.77 6.36 -25.18
C ASP A 232 -15.26 7.82 -25.12
N ILE A 233 -15.72 8.26 -23.95
CA ILE A 233 -15.95 9.69 -23.69
C ILE A 233 -14.79 10.20 -22.82
N ASP A 234 -14.02 11.10 -23.42
CA ASP A 234 -12.81 11.74 -22.91
C ASP A 234 -12.97 12.36 -21.52
N ASP A 235 -12.26 11.78 -20.53
CA ASP A 235 -12.11 12.28 -19.14
C ASP A 235 -11.28 13.60 -19.04
N LEU A 236 -11.16 14.38 -20.13
CA LEU A 236 -10.44 15.66 -20.15
C LEU A 236 -11.22 16.81 -19.50
N GLU A 237 -12.54 16.67 -19.32
CA GLU A 237 -13.39 17.71 -18.72
C GLU A 237 -13.28 17.80 -17.19
N GLU A 238 -13.04 16.69 -16.47
CA GLU A 238 -13.15 16.69 -15.00
C GLU A 238 -11.96 17.38 -14.29
N ILE A 239 -10.87 17.68 -15.02
CA ILE A 239 -9.72 18.46 -14.49
C ILE A 239 -9.93 19.97 -14.69
N ALA A 240 -10.75 20.38 -15.66
CA ALA A 240 -11.00 21.79 -15.97
C ALA A 240 -11.99 22.42 -14.97
N GLU A 241 -13.01 21.69 -14.52
CA GLU A 241 -14.01 22.21 -13.58
C GLU A 241 -13.42 22.56 -12.20
N ALA A 242 -12.31 21.95 -11.79
CA ALA A 242 -11.65 22.27 -10.53
C ALA A 242 -10.92 23.64 -10.52
N LYS A 243 -10.77 24.30 -11.68
CA LYS A 243 -10.17 25.64 -11.82
C LYS A 243 -11.18 26.78 -11.92
N ALA A 244 -12.47 26.50 -12.12
CA ALA A 244 -13.47 27.53 -12.42
C ALA A 244 -14.16 28.14 -11.20
N ASP A 245 -13.91 27.63 -9.99
CA ASP A 245 -14.61 28.07 -8.77
C ASP A 245 -13.77 29.13 -8.00
N ASP A 246 -13.42 30.22 -8.69
CA ASP A 246 -12.96 31.48 -8.08
C ASP A 246 -13.88 32.63 -8.53
N PRO A 247 -14.89 33.03 -7.73
CA PRO A 247 -15.60 34.26 -7.98
C PRO A 247 -14.82 35.41 -7.32
N THR A 248 -14.19 36.20 -8.19
CA THR A 248 -13.82 37.59 -7.95
C THR A 248 -14.85 38.32 -7.10
N ARG A 249 -14.39 39.07 -6.10
CA ARG A 249 -15.14 40.18 -5.54
C ARG A 249 -14.23 41.39 -5.44
N GLU A 250 -14.55 42.37 -6.27
CA GLU A 250 -14.19 43.79 -6.14
C GLU A 250 -14.38 44.30 -4.71
#